data_AF-A0A842KVN4-F1
#
_entry.id   AF-A0A842KVN4-F1
#
_cell.length_a   1.000
_cell.length_b   1.000
_cell.length_c   1.000
_cell.angle_alpha   90.00
_cell.angle_beta   90.00
_cell.angle_gamma   90.00
#
_symmetry.space_group_name_H-M   'P 1'
#
loop_
_entity.id
_entity.type
_entity.pdbx_description
1 polymer ?
#
loop_
_entity_poly.entity_id
_entity_poly.type
_entity_poly.pdbx_seq_one_letter_code
_entity_poly.pdbx_strand_id
1 'polypeptide(L)'
;MGQPAAKQGDKIVAQDIHIVMVPSATGLVPTPTPLPFNGIIDGNLSNNVFIEGKPAATVGSTATNTPPHTPVGGVSFQVPPKNKGTILVGSMGVFINGKPAARNGDTAITCNDPVDLPVGKVVAVGKVFIGDMGVPIPKPPISEEGREKRLEKPKVEDYRLLTRPRIEAED
;
A
#
# COMPACT_ATOMS: atom_id res chain seq x y z
N MET A 1 5.51 16.60 0.58
CA MET A 1 5.86 16.44 -0.85
C MET A 1 5.47 15.02 -1.25
N GLY A 2 5.02 14.80 -2.49
CA GLY A 2 4.65 13.44 -2.94
C GLY A 2 5.87 12.52 -3.06
N GLN A 3 5.62 11.21 -3.05
CA GLN A 3 6.63 10.17 -3.30
C GLN A 3 6.35 9.48 -4.65
N PRO A 4 7.37 8.98 -5.37
CA PRO A 4 7.15 8.23 -6.60
C PRO A 4 6.13 7.10 -6.40
N ALA A 5 5.16 7.02 -7.31
CA ALA A 5 4.09 6.04 -7.25
C ALA A 5 4.61 4.67 -7.70
N ALA A 6 4.30 3.63 -6.91
CA ALA A 6 4.74 2.28 -7.21
C ALA A 6 3.87 1.63 -8.29
N LYS A 7 4.50 0.86 -9.19
CA LYS A 7 3.88 0.17 -10.31
C LYS A 7 4.55 -1.17 -10.58
N GLN A 8 4.00 -1.94 -11.51
CA GLN A 8 4.60 -3.20 -11.95
C GLN A 8 6.07 -3.03 -12.34
N GLY A 9 6.92 -3.94 -11.86
CA GLY A 9 8.34 -3.94 -12.12
C GLY A 9 9.19 -3.08 -11.18
N ASP A 10 8.56 -2.22 -10.35
CA ASP A 10 9.24 -1.63 -9.20
C ASP A 10 9.54 -2.73 -8.16
N LYS A 11 10.26 -2.41 -7.09
CA LYS A 11 10.80 -3.44 -6.19
C LYS A 11 10.29 -3.35 -4.75
N ILE A 12 10.33 -4.47 -4.05
CA ILE A 12 10.38 -4.53 -2.59
C ILE A 12 11.77 -5.03 -2.21
N VAL A 13 12.47 -4.28 -1.37
CA VAL A 13 13.79 -4.66 -0.84
C VAL A 13 13.72 -4.87 0.67
N ALA A 14 14.41 -5.91 1.16
CA ALA A 14 14.52 -6.20 2.58
C ALA A 14 15.77 -7.04 2.87
N GLN A 15 16.07 -7.20 4.16
CA GLN A 15 16.94 -8.25 4.65
C GLN A 15 16.07 -9.21 5.48
N ASP A 16 15.76 -10.37 4.91
CA ASP A 16 14.96 -11.38 5.59
C ASP A 16 15.85 -12.26 6.46
N ILE A 17 15.29 -12.77 7.57
CA ILE A 17 15.91 -13.83 8.36
C ILE A 17 15.20 -15.15 8.06
N HIS A 18 15.97 -16.15 7.66
CA HIS A 18 15.49 -17.54 7.48
C HIS A 18 16.32 -18.48 8.35
N ILE A 19 15.74 -19.59 8.79
CA ILE A 19 16.50 -20.60 9.53
C ILE A 19 17.08 -21.61 8.55
N VAL A 20 18.41 -21.61 8.44
CA VAL A 20 19.18 -22.54 7.60
C VAL A 20 19.68 -23.71 8.45
N MET A 21 19.54 -24.93 7.95
CA MET A 21 20.05 -26.14 8.58
C MET A 21 21.51 -26.35 8.17
N VAL A 22 22.44 -26.03 9.07
CA VAL A 22 23.88 -26.08 8.83
C VAL A 22 24.48 -27.39 9.34
N PRO A 23 25.30 -28.11 8.55
CA PRO A 23 25.98 -29.31 9.01
C PRO A 23 26.96 -29.06 10.16
N SER A 24 26.98 -29.96 11.14
CA SER A 24 27.95 -30.01 12.23
C SER A 24 28.32 -31.46 12.58
N ALA A 25 29.31 -31.66 13.44
CA ALA A 25 29.75 -32.99 13.87
C ALA A 25 28.63 -33.82 14.55
N THR A 26 27.64 -33.16 15.17
CA THR A 26 26.54 -33.81 15.89
C THR A 26 25.22 -33.82 15.12
N GLY A 27 25.21 -33.35 13.86
CA GLY A 27 24.00 -33.26 13.03
C GLY A 27 23.74 -31.85 12.50
N LEU A 28 22.49 -31.56 12.11
CA LEU A 28 22.11 -30.27 11.56
C LEU A 28 21.75 -29.27 12.68
N VAL A 29 22.33 -28.07 12.63
CA VAL A 29 22.08 -26.99 13.59
C VAL A 29 21.19 -25.92 12.93
N PRO A 30 20.00 -25.63 13.48
CA PRO A 30 19.17 -24.51 13.01
C PRO A 30 19.88 -23.18 13.26
N THR A 31 20.18 -22.44 12.20
CA THR A 31 20.96 -21.20 12.26
C THR A 31 20.18 -20.05 11.59
N PRO A 32 19.72 -19.05 12.37
CA PRO A 32 19.14 -17.83 11.81
C PRO A 32 20.15 -17.13 10.90
N THR A 33 19.79 -16.99 9.62
CA THR A 33 20.70 -16.52 8.58
C THR A 33 20.04 -15.36 7.82
N PRO A 34 20.70 -14.19 7.73
CA PRO A 34 20.19 -13.08 6.95
C PRO A 34 20.36 -13.31 5.45
N LEU A 35 19.28 -13.17 4.70
CA LEU A 35 19.24 -13.32 3.25
C LEU A 35 18.59 -12.10 2.59
N PRO A 36 19.17 -11.55 1.53
CA PRO A 36 18.61 -10.39 0.85
C PRO A 36 17.30 -10.76 0.14
N PHE A 37 16.29 -9.90 0.29
CA PHE A 37 15.06 -9.94 -0.49
C PHE A 37 15.08 -8.81 -1.51
N ASN A 38 14.96 -9.15 -2.78
CA ASN A 38 14.95 -8.21 -3.91
C ASN A 38 13.79 -8.57 -4.84
N GLY A 39 12.57 -8.35 -4.35
CA GLY A 39 11.36 -8.79 -5.03
C GLY A 39 10.88 -7.81 -6.10
N ILE A 40 10.48 -8.33 -7.25
CA ILE A 40 9.83 -7.54 -8.31
C ILE A 40 8.33 -7.50 -8.03
N ILE A 41 7.74 -6.30 -7.98
CA ILE A 41 6.29 -6.10 -7.83
C ILE A 41 5.60 -6.56 -9.12
N ASP A 42 4.88 -7.67 -9.04
CA ASP A 42 4.41 -8.42 -10.21
C ASP A 42 2.99 -8.98 -10.08
N GLY A 43 2.34 -8.85 -8.91
CA GLY A 43 1.02 -9.44 -8.67
C GLY A 43 0.10 -8.57 -7.83
N ASN A 44 -1.20 -8.90 -7.88
CA ASN A 44 -2.30 -8.15 -7.25
C ASN A 44 -2.22 -6.64 -7.51
N LEU A 45 -2.05 -6.29 -8.79
CA LEU A 45 -1.92 -4.93 -9.28
C LEU A 45 -3.27 -4.41 -9.78
N SER A 46 -3.35 -3.11 -10.03
CA SER A 46 -4.52 -2.50 -10.66
C SER A 46 -4.72 -2.98 -12.10
N ASN A 47 -5.93 -3.38 -12.47
CA ASN A 47 -6.24 -3.84 -13.82
C ASN A 47 -6.56 -2.71 -14.81
N ASN A 48 -6.77 -1.49 -14.31
CA ASN A 48 -7.32 -0.37 -15.08
C ASN A 48 -6.64 0.98 -14.82
N VAL A 49 -5.82 1.09 -13.77
CA VAL A 49 -5.03 2.29 -13.49
C VAL A 49 -3.58 1.99 -13.77
N PHE A 50 -3.01 2.74 -14.69
CA PHE A 50 -1.64 2.58 -15.14
C PHE A 50 -0.82 3.82 -14.75
N ILE A 51 0.35 3.59 -14.16
CA ILE A 51 1.36 4.62 -13.89
C ILE A 51 2.47 4.40 -14.91
N GLU A 52 2.72 5.40 -15.76
CA GLU A 52 3.72 5.32 -16.83
C GLU A 52 3.53 4.08 -17.74
N GLY A 53 2.27 3.78 -18.06
CA GLY A 53 1.90 2.64 -18.92
C GLY A 53 1.98 1.27 -18.25
N LYS A 54 2.30 1.19 -16.94
CA LYS A 54 2.35 -0.08 -16.19
C LYS A 54 1.26 -0.14 -15.11
N PRO A 55 0.67 -1.31 -14.82
CA PRO A 55 -0.29 -1.50 -13.74
C PRO A 55 0.19 -0.89 -12.41
N ALA A 56 -0.66 -0.06 -11.80
CA ALA A 56 -0.35 0.59 -10.53
C ALA A 56 -0.35 -0.40 -9.36
N ALA A 57 0.57 -0.22 -8.41
CA ALA A 57 0.61 -1.00 -7.17
C ALA A 57 -0.19 -0.30 -6.06
N THR A 58 -0.78 -1.11 -5.18
CA THR A 58 -1.62 -0.67 -4.06
C THR A 58 -1.29 -1.52 -2.83
N VAL A 59 -1.86 -1.18 -1.67
CA VAL A 59 -1.83 -2.08 -0.51
C VAL A 59 -2.41 -3.44 -0.91
N GLY A 60 -1.67 -4.50 -0.57
CA GLY A 60 -1.95 -5.87 -0.96
C GLY A 60 -1.26 -6.32 -2.26
N SER A 61 -0.68 -5.41 -3.05
CA SER A 61 0.13 -5.81 -4.22
C SER A 61 1.33 -6.66 -3.78
N THR A 62 1.66 -7.67 -4.58
CA THR A 62 2.65 -8.69 -4.23
C THR A 62 3.93 -8.53 -5.05
N ALA A 63 5.05 -8.98 -4.48
CA ALA A 63 6.31 -9.10 -5.17
C ALA A 63 6.91 -10.51 -5.05
N THR A 64 7.67 -10.91 -6.07
CA THR A 64 8.40 -12.19 -6.10
C THR A 64 9.90 -11.97 -5.94
N ASN A 65 10.50 -12.56 -4.91
CA ASN A 65 11.95 -12.47 -4.67
C ASN A 65 12.74 -13.04 -5.85
N THR A 66 13.66 -12.26 -6.41
CA THR A 66 14.48 -12.67 -7.56
C THR A 66 15.94 -12.26 -7.37
N PRO A 67 16.89 -13.21 -7.24
CA PRO A 67 16.68 -14.67 -7.20
C PRO A 67 15.95 -15.13 -5.92
N PRO A 68 15.36 -16.34 -5.91
CA PRO A 68 14.80 -16.93 -4.69
C PRO A 68 15.89 -17.15 -3.61
N HIS A 69 15.46 -17.18 -2.36
CA HIS A 69 16.29 -17.52 -1.21
C HIS A 69 16.93 -18.91 -1.39
N THR A 70 18.23 -18.98 -1.14
CA THR A 70 19.01 -20.22 -1.14
C THR A 70 19.61 -20.44 0.26
N PRO A 71 19.76 -21.68 0.73
CA PRO A 71 20.23 -21.98 2.09
C PRO A 71 21.75 -21.82 2.19
N VAL A 72 22.24 -20.58 2.05
CA VAL A 72 23.67 -20.27 2.05
C VAL A 72 24.30 -20.73 3.38
N GLY A 73 25.39 -21.48 3.29
CA GLY A 73 26.10 -22.02 4.45
C GLY A 73 25.49 -23.31 5.03
N GLY A 74 24.35 -23.78 4.53
CA GLY A 74 23.73 -25.03 4.95
C GLY A 74 23.28 -25.92 3.80
N VAL A 75 22.47 -26.92 4.14
CA VAL A 75 21.96 -27.93 3.18
C VAL A 75 20.48 -27.75 2.86
N SER A 76 19.72 -27.12 3.75
CA SER A 76 18.29 -26.86 3.58
C SER A 76 17.83 -25.71 4.47
N PHE A 77 16.60 -25.25 4.26
CA PHE A 77 15.89 -24.43 5.23
C PHE A 77 15.16 -25.31 6.24
N GLN A 78 14.93 -24.80 7.45
CA GLN A 78 13.99 -25.43 8.38
C GLN A 78 12.55 -25.33 7.85
N VAL A 79 12.17 -24.16 7.35
CA VAL A 79 10.91 -23.92 6.65
C VAL A 79 11.25 -23.34 5.26
N PRO A 80 10.78 -23.96 4.16
CA PRO A 80 11.02 -23.42 2.83
C PRO A 80 10.50 -21.97 2.68
N PRO A 81 11.33 -21.01 2.25
CA PRO A 81 10.91 -19.61 2.12
C PRO A 81 9.84 -19.43 1.05
N LYS A 82 8.80 -18.64 1.37
CA LYS A 82 7.74 -18.32 0.41
C LYS A 82 8.25 -17.50 -0.78
N ASN A 83 9.33 -16.74 -0.61
CA ASN A 83 9.88 -15.84 -1.62
C ASN A 83 8.88 -14.80 -2.13
N LYS A 84 7.97 -14.37 -1.26
CA LYS A 84 6.93 -13.38 -1.56
C LYS A 84 7.00 -12.20 -0.60
N GLY A 85 6.70 -11.03 -1.13
CA GLY A 85 6.47 -9.81 -0.39
C GLY A 85 5.07 -9.26 -0.68
N THR A 86 4.49 -8.52 0.26
CA THR A 86 3.17 -7.87 0.10
C THR A 86 3.21 -6.47 0.68
N ILE A 87 2.78 -5.48 -0.11
CA ILE A 87 2.74 -4.09 0.33
C ILE A 87 1.69 -3.94 1.44
N LEU A 88 2.12 -3.45 2.60
CA LEU A 88 1.31 -3.32 3.80
C LEU A 88 0.75 -1.91 3.98
N VAL A 89 1.56 -0.90 3.68
CA VAL A 89 1.23 0.53 3.85
C VAL A 89 1.13 1.21 2.49
N GLY A 90 0.30 2.24 2.39
CA GLY A 90 0.13 3.05 1.19
C GLY A 90 -0.14 4.51 1.55
N SER A 91 -0.56 5.30 0.56
CA SER A 91 -1.01 6.69 0.75
C SER A 91 -2.23 6.78 1.66
N MET A 92 -2.25 7.79 2.53
CA MET A 92 -3.43 8.10 3.35
C MET A 92 -4.51 8.91 2.62
N GLY A 93 -4.21 9.48 1.45
CA GLY A 93 -5.10 10.41 0.76
C GLY A 93 -5.44 10.04 -0.68
N VAL A 94 -4.67 9.14 -1.29
CA VAL A 94 -4.85 8.72 -2.68
C VAL A 94 -5.13 7.24 -2.74
N PHE A 95 -6.27 6.91 -3.34
CA PHE A 95 -6.75 5.55 -3.47
C PHE A 95 -6.85 5.17 -4.95
N ILE A 96 -6.41 3.96 -5.27
CA ILE A 96 -6.55 3.34 -6.59
C ILE A 96 -7.43 2.11 -6.40
N ASN A 97 -8.56 2.07 -7.11
CA ASN A 97 -9.58 1.01 -6.95
C ASN A 97 -10.02 0.81 -5.48
N GLY A 98 -10.17 1.90 -4.74
CA GLY A 98 -10.56 1.87 -3.32
C GLY A 98 -9.46 1.40 -2.37
N LYS A 99 -8.26 1.08 -2.84
CA LYS A 99 -7.11 0.67 -2.02
C LYS A 99 -6.10 1.81 -1.91
N PRO A 100 -5.43 2.00 -0.75
CA PRO A 100 -4.33 2.96 -0.63
C PRO A 100 -3.28 2.73 -1.72
N ALA A 101 -2.94 3.79 -2.47
CA ALA A 101 -1.95 3.70 -3.53
C ALA A 101 -0.54 3.54 -2.94
N ALA A 102 0.25 2.59 -3.47
CA ALA A 102 1.59 2.34 -2.98
C ALA A 102 2.62 3.32 -3.55
N ARG A 103 3.66 3.60 -2.78
CA ARG A 103 4.65 4.63 -3.04
C ARG A 103 6.04 4.19 -2.63
N ASN A 104 7.05 4.90 -3.11
CA ASN A 104 8.42 4.74 -2.66
C ASN A 104 8.52 4.95 -1.13
N GLY A 105 9.17 4.01 -0.44
CA GLY A 105 9.36 4.01 1.01
C GLY A 105 8.24 3.35 1.81
N ASP A 106 7.11 3.01 1.19
CA ASP A 106 6.03 2.32 1.87
C ASP A 106 6.49 0.93 2.37
N THR A 107 5.96 0.54 3.52
CA THR A 107 6.32 -0.72 4.18
C THR A 107 5.65 -1.92 3.51
N ALA A 108 6.39 -3.00 3.39
CA ALA A 108 5.92 -4.30 2.92
C ALA A 108 6.29 -5.41 3.91
N ILE A 109 5.45 -6.44 3.96
CA ILE A 109 5.74 -7.69 4.66
C ILE A 109 6.53 -8.61 3.72
N THR A 110 7.60 -9.25 4.20
CA THR A 110 8.42 -10.22 3.47
C THR A 110 8.58 -11.51 4.26
N CYS A 111 8.94 -12.60 3.58
CA CYS A 111 9.00 -13.94 4.16
C CYS A 111 10.16 -14.06 5.15
N ASN A 112 9.87 -14.05 6.44
CA ASN A 112 10.85 -14.23 7.51
C ASN A 112 10.44 -15.45 8.35
N ASP A 113 11.39 -16.06 9.04
CA ASP A 113 11.14 -17.11 10.02
C ASP A 113 11.18 -16.55 11.45
N PRO A 114 10.33 -17.03 12.36
CA PRO A 114 9.26 -18.02 12.15
C PRO A 114 7.98 -17.42 11.53
N VAL A 115 7.92 -16.09 11.39
CA VAL A 115 6.75 -15.37 10.87
C VAL A 115 7.19 -14.29 9.90
N ASP A 116 6.39 -14.04 8.86
CA ASP A 116 6.63 -12.95 7.93
C ASP A 116 6.66 -11.60 8.67
N LEU A 117 7.58 -10.70 8.30
CA LEU A 117 7.82 -9.44 9.03
C LEU A 117 7.68 -8.20 8.12
N PRO A 118 7.19 -7.07 8.66
CA PRO A 118 7.04 -5.80 7.94
C PRO A 118 8.37 -5.03 7.81
N VAL A 119 9.43 -5.70 7.35
CA VAL A 119 10.79 -5.13 7.22
C VAL A 119 11.09 -4.66 5.79
N GLY A 120 10.22 -5.00 4.83
CA GLY A 120 10.39 -4.62 3.43
C GLY A 120 10.07 -3.17 3.15
N LYS A 121 10.77 -2.61 2.17
CA LYS A 121 10.54 -1.26 1.65
C LYS A 121 10.30 -1.28 0.15
N VAL A 122 9.25 -0.60 -0.26
CA VAL A 122 8.98 -0.35 -1.68
C VAL A 122 10.03 0.61 -2.23
N VAL A 123 10.69 0.23 -3.32
CA VAL A 123 11.61 1.05 -4.09
C VAL A 123 10.97 1.32 -5.44
N ALA A 124 10.41 2.52 -5.57
CA ALA A 124 9.72 2.98 -6.76
C ALA A 124 10.43 4.21 -7.35
N VAL A 125 10.52 4.25 -8.67
CA VAL A 125 11.10 5.37 -9.43
C VAL A 125 10.14 5.77 -10.53
N GLY A 126 10.00 7.05 -10.84
CA GLY A 126 9.12 7.49 -11.92
C GLY A 126 8.80 8.97 -11.85
N LYS A 127 7.99 9.43 -12.80
CA LYS A 127 7.56 10.84 -12.94
C LYS A 127 6.23 11.13 -12.25
N VAL A 128 5.49 10.10 -11.84
CA VAL A 128 4.22 10.24 -11.13
C VAL A 128 4.47 10.19 -9.64
N PHE A 129 4.06 11.23 -8.92
CA PHE A 129 4.22 11.35 -7.47
C PHE A 129 2.86 11.33 -6.79
N ILE A 130 2.72 10.51 -5.74
CA ILE A 130 1.52 10.40 -4.92
C ILE A 130 1.81 10.99 -3.53
N GLY A 131 0.96 11.95 -3.13
CA GLY A 131 1.01 12.56 -1.80
C GLY A 131 0.27 11.77 -0.74
N ASP A 132 0.32 12.26 0.49
CA ASP A 132 -0.62 11.89 1.55
C ASP A 132 -1.79 12.86 1.58
N MET A 133 -2.77 12.57 2.44
CA MET A 133 -3.83 13.52 2.76
C MET A 133 -3.15 14.80 3.27
N GLY A 134 -3.16 15.85 2.45
CA GLY A 134 -2.69 17.16 2.89
C GLY A 134 -3.53 17.59 4.09
N VAL A 135 -2.90 18.18 5.11
CA VAL A 135 -3.64 18.93 6.12
C VAL A 135 -4.57 19.88 5.35
N PRO A 136 -5.90 19.87 5.58
CA PRO A 136 -6.78 20.78 4.88
C PRO A 136 -6.24 22.18 5.07
N ILE A 137 -5.86 22.84 3.97
CA ILE A 137 -5.47 24.25 4.03
C ILE A 137 -6.70 24.96 4.58
N PRO A 138 -6.63 25.57 5.79
CA PRO A 138 -7.78 26.29 6.32
C PRO A 138 -8.17 27.31 5.27
N LYS A 139 -9.41 27.23 4.80
CA LYS A 139 -9.93 28.17 3.83
C LYS A 139 -9.68 29.56 4.43
N PRO A 140 -9.01 30.49 3.73
CA PRO A 140 -8.77 31.81 4.25
C PRO A 140 -10.10 32.39 4.72
N PRO A 141 -10.14 33.10 5.87
CA PRO A 141 -11.36 33.69 6.36
C PRO A 141 -11.99 34.51 5.24
N ILE A 142 -13.27 34.21 4.97
CA ILE A 142 -14.05 34.96 3.98
C ILE A 142 -14.00 36.43 4.41
N SER A 143 -13.58 37.32 3.50
CA SER A 143 -13.64 38.77 3.72
C SER A 143 -15.06 39.20 4.11
N GLU A 144 -15.23 40.33 4.80
CA GLU A 144 -16.58 40.78 5.17
C GLU A 144 -17.50 40.95 3.94
N GLU A 145 -16.97 41.47 2.82
CA GLU A 145 -17.68 41.50 1.53
C GLU A 145 -18.11 40.11 1.03
N GLY A 146 -17.27 39.09 1.25
CA GLY A 146 -17.59 37.71 0.88
C GLY A 146 -18.64 37.07 1.80
N ARG A 147 -18.80 37.58 3.02
CA ARG A 147 -19.87 37.17 3.95
C ARG A 147 -21.19 37.80 3.55
N GLU A 148 -21.22 39.09 3.23
CA GLU A 148 -22.42 39.78 2.74
C GLU A 148 -22.94 39.17 1.43
N LYS A 149 -22.07 38.95 0.44
CA LYS A 149 -22.48 38.31 -0.84
C LYS A 149 -23.05 36.89 -0.68
N ARG A 150 -22.68 36.19 0.41
CA ARG A 150 -23.22 34.86 0.72
C ARG A 150 -24.57 34.95 1.43
N LEU A 151 -24.79 36.00 2.20
CA LEU A 151 -26.08 36.30 2.83
C LEU A 151 -27.11 36.78 1.79
N GLU A 152 -26.67 37.48 0.74
CA GLU A 152 -27.52 37.93 -0.37
C GLU A 152 -27.99 36.79 -1.30
N LYS A 153 -27.23 35.69 -1.39
CA LYS A 153 -27.58 34.50 -2.18
C LYS A 153 -27.36 33.22 -1.38
N PRO A 154 -28.23 32.90 -0.42
CA PRO A 154 -28.15 31.64 0.31
C PRO A 154 -28.29 30.48 -0.69
N LYS A 155 -27.43 29.47 -0.56
CA LYS A 155 -27.38 28.28 -1.43
C LYS A 155 -28.53 27.28 -1.18
N VAL A 156 -29.68 27.77 -0.73
CA VAL A 156 -30.85 26.96 -0.39
C VAL A 156 -31.89 27.19 -1.48
N GLU A 157 -31.67 26.61 -2.65
CA GLU A 157 -32.76 26.42 -3.61
C GLU A 157 -33.60 25.22 -3.16
N ASP A 158 -34.83 25.54 -2.74
CA ASP A 158 -36.01 24.68 -2.65
C ASP A 158 -35.89 23.30 -1.96
N TYR A 159 -35.88 23.31 -0.62
CA TYR A 159 -36.50 22.22 0.12
C TYR A 159 -38.03 22.37 0.02
N ARG A 160 -38.64 21.89 -1.06
CA ARG A 160 -40.09 21.61 -1.07
C ARG A 160 -40.34 20.56 0.02
N LEU A 161 -40.99 20.99 1.10
CA LEU A 161 -41.58 20.09 2.09
C LEU A 161 -42.53 19.13 1.35
N LEU A 162 -42.10 17.88 1.14
CA LEU A 162 -42.98 16.80 0.71
C LEU A 162 -43.88 16.41 1.89
N THR A 163 -44.84 17.26 2.24
CA THR A 163 -45.97 16.83 3.07
C THR A 163 -46.82 15.90 2.20
N ARG A 164 -46.57 14.60 2.32
CA ARG A 164 -47.50 13.58 1.82
C ARG A 164 -48.82 13.73 2.59
N PRO A 165 -49.99 13.81 1.94
CA PRO A 165 -51.25 13.77 2.66
C PRO A 165 -51.40 12.42 3.37
N ARG A 166 -51.84 12.49 4.63
CA ARG A 166 -52.14 11.39 5.52
C ARG A 166 -53.20 10.51 4.87
N ILE A 167 -52.92 9.21 4.76
CA ILE A 167 -53.92 8.20 4.37
C ILE A 167 -55.01 8.21 5.45
N GLU A 168 -56.22 8.63 5.09
CA GLU A 168 -57.41 8.33 5.87
C GLU A 168 -57.70 6.84 5.68
N ALA A 169 -57.62 6.08 6.76
CA ALA A 169 -58.17 4.74 6.82
C ALA A 169 -59.68 4.90 7.03
N GLU A 170 -60.47 4.48 6.05
CA GLU A 170 -61.90 4.20 6.25
C GLU A 170 -62.04 2.72 6.63
N ASP A 171 -62.96 2.48 7.57
CA ASP A 171 -63.23 1.24 8.31
C ASP A 171 -63.66 0.03 7.45
#